data_AF-A0A7K1J2H4-F1
#
_entry.id   AF-A0A7K1J2H4-F1
#
_cell.length_a   1.000
_cell.length_b   1.000
_cell.length_c   1.000
_cell.angle_alpha   90.00
_cell.angle_beta   90.00
_cell.angle_gamma   90.00
#
_symmetry.space_group_name_H-M   'P 1'
#
loop_
_entity.id
_entity.type
_entity.pdbx_description
1 polymer ?
#
loop_
_entity_poly.entity_id
_entity_poly.type
_entity_poly.pdbx_seq_one_letter_code
_entity_poly.pdbx_strand_id
1 'polypeptide(L)'
;MPYCQQHLYILRGLQKIHAWVAAGMSAIEVHGMPHPWSQHDGLITIASKWASSNPYGGKRYATPSDAPPNSFVPGSPPAILTPVRGSKQPLRRLFITNDETVTVSGIRTTSLFRTVFDAVMLGTFDSALECVNHVLRTGISKQDLRIYCAQLHANPRRMDCILKYATPLAENGGESMVLAAIIREGFAIPELQHEFTNFENPSAPLRSDFYWKPQMEESSCWNSTDLANTAIRQ
;
A
#
# COMPACT_ATOMS: atom_id res chain seq x y z
N MET A 1 0.51 -20.87 -0.46
CA MET A 1 0.25 -19.84 -1.49
C MET A 1 0.64 -20.36 -2.87
N PRO A 2 -0.25 -21.08 -3.59
CA PRO A 2 0.11 -21.70 -4.87
C PRO A 2 0.34 -20.70 -6.02
N TYR A 3 -0.38 -19.56 -6.04
CA TYR A 3 -0.34 -18.62 -7.17
C TYR A 3 0.95 -17.79 -7.26
N CYS A 4 1.43 -17.18 -6.17
CA CYS A 4 2.72 -16.46 -6.20
C CYS A 4 3.87 -17.43 -6.55
N GLN A 5 3.84 -18.64 -5.99
CA GLN A 5 4.83 -19.67 -6.31
C GLN A 5 4.79 -20.08 -7.79
N GLN A 6 3.59 -20.24 -8.36
CA GLN A 6 3.41 -20.52 -9.78
C GLN A 6 3.95 -19.38 -10.66
N HIS A 7 3.65 -18.12 -10.33
CA HIS A 7 4.14 -16.97 -11.10
C HIS A 7 5.67 -16.86 -11.03
N LEU A 8 6.27 -17.00 -9.84
CA LEU A 8 7.73 -17.04 -9.69
C LEU A 8 8.37 -18.21 -10.45
N TYR A 9 7.73 -19.37 -10.50
CA TYR A 9 8.21 -20.52 -11.27
C TYR A 9 8.19 -20.23 -12.78
N ILE A 10 7.12 -19.63 -13.28
CA ILE A 10 7.00 -19.22 -14.69
C ILE A 10 8.07 -18.17 -15.02
N LEU A 11 8.28 -17.16 -14.17
CA LEU A 11 9.32 -16.14 -14.35
C LEU A 11 10.73 -16.75 -14.44
N ARG A 12 11.06 -17.71 -13.56
CA ARG A 12 12.33 -18.44 -13.63
C ARG A 12 12.49 -19.18 -14.96
N GLY A 13 11.44 -19.86 -15.42
CA GLY A 13 11.45 -20.56 -16.70
C GLY A 13 11.69 -19.60 -17.88
N LEU A 14 10.95 -18.50 -17.93
CA LEU A 14 11.09 -17.49 -18.99
C LEU A 14 12.48 -16.86 -19.02
N GLN A 15 13.11 -16.60 -17.87
CA GLN A 15 14.44 -16.00 -17.81
C GLN A 15 15.58 -16.93 -18.20
N LYS A 16 15.36 -18.25 -18.25
CA LYS A 16 16.33 -19.18 -18.85
C LYS A 16 16.40 -19.05 -20.37
N ILE A 17 15.31 -18.61 -21.00
CA ILE A 17 15.16 -18.54 -22.46
C ILE A 17 15.35 -17.10 -22.94
N HIS A 18 15.00 -16.12 -22.10
CA HIS A 18 15.03 -14.70 -22.46
C HIS A 18 15.93 -13.87 -21.53
N ALA A 19 16.54 -12.83 -22.08
CA ALA A 19 17.27 -11.81 -21.31
C ALA A 19 16.33 -10.85 -20.52
N TRP A 20 15.13 -11.31 -20.15
CA TRP A 20 14.11 -10.48 -19.52
C TRP A 20 14.41 -10.22 -18.04
N VAL A 21 13.93 -9.05 -17.60
CA VAL A 21 13.99 -8.56 -16.22
C VAL A 21 12.56 -8.38 -15.76
N ALA A 22 12.19 -8.99 -14.63
CA ALA A 22 10.87 -8.81 -14.02
C ALA A 22 10.70 -7.36 -13.56
N ALA A 23 9.51 -6.80 -13.74
CA ALA A 23 9.19 -5.41 -13.39
C ALA A 23 7.76 -5.30 -12.85
N GLY A 24 7.39 -4.15 -12.30
CA GLY A 24 6.02 -3.90 -11.80
C GLY A 24 5.52 -5.01 -10.89
N MET A 25 4.33 -5.56 -11.17
CA MET A 25 3.73 -6.62 -10.34
C MET A 25 4.60 -7.88 -10.21
N SER A 26 5.23 -8.31 -11.30
CA SER A 26 6.14 -9.46 -11.25
C SER A 26 7.35 -9.17 -10.34
N ALA A 27 7.83 -7.92 -10.31
CA ALA A 27 8.91 -7.53 -9.40
C ALA A 27 8.46 -7.46 -7.94
N ILE A 28 7.24 -6.96 -7.65
CA ILE A 28 6.66 -6.95 -6.29
C ILE A 28 6.67 -8.36 -5.70
N GLU A 29 6.24 -9.35 -6.49
CA GLU A 29 6.28 -10.76 -6.10
C GLU A 29 7.69 -11.29 -5.87
N VAL A 30 8.62 -10.94 -6.76
CA VAL A 30 10.03 -11.36 -6.65
C VAL A 30 10.68 -10.80 -5.39
N HIS A 31 10.34 -9.56 -5.00
CA HIS A 31 10.78 -8.92 -3.75
C HIS A 31 10.02 -9.41 -2.51
N GLY A 32 9.00 -10.26 -2.67
CA GLY A 32 8.21 -10.79 -1.54
C GLY A 32 7.32 -9.73 -0.88
N MET A 33 7.00 -8.66 -1.60
CA MET A 33 6.19 -7.57 -1.08
C MET A 33 4.70 -7.96 -1.02
N PRO A 34 3.95 -7.44 -0.04
CA PRO A 34 2.52 -7.72 0.11
C PRO A 34 1.70 -7.02 -0.99
N HIS A 35 0.68 -7.72 -1.52
CA HIS A 35 -0.19 -7.21 -2.57
C HIS A 35 -1.48 -8.05 -2.70
N PRO A 36 -2.60 -7.49 -3.24
CA PRO A 36 -3.86 -8.20 -3.36
C PRO A 36 -3.86 -9.40 -4.32
N TRP A 37 -4.57 -10.46 -3.95
CA TRP A 37 -4.73 -11.69 -4.74
C TRP A 37 -5.18 -11.48 -6.18
N SER A 38 -6.06 -10.50 -6.41
CA SER A 38 -6.58 -10.17 -7.74
C SER A 38 -5.52 -9.67 -8.72
N GLN A 39 -4.28 -9.42 -8.26
CA GLN A 39 -3.18 -8.99 -9.11
C GLN A 39 -2.39 -10.16 -9.71
N HIS A 40 -2.68 -11.41 -9.31
CA HIS A 40 -2.03 -12.63 -9.82
C HIS A 40 -2.70 -13.27 -11.06
N ASP A 41 -3.41 -12.51 -11.91
CA ASP A 41 -4.14 -13.01 -13.09
C ASP A 41 -3.23 -13.51 -14.25
N GLY A 42 -2.10 -14.15 -13.93
CA GLY A 42 -1.13 -14.71 -14.86
C GLY A 42 -0.26 -13.67 -15.56
N LEU A 43 -0.42 -12.38 -15.27
CA LEU A 43 0.26 -11.26 -15.94
C LEU A 43 1.76 -11.19 -15.60
N ILE A 44 2.58 -11.59 -16.57
CA ILE A 44 4.03 -11.40 -16.56
C ILE A 44 4.33 -9.95 -16.94
N THR A 45 4.98 -9.21 -16.04
CA THR A 45 5.42 -7.84 -16.29
C THR A 45 6.94 -7.78 -16.37
N ILE A 46 7.46 -7.23 -17.47
CA ILE A 46 8.90 -7.13 -17.72
C ILE A 46 9.34 -5.69 -18.02
N ALA A 47 10.60 -5.40 -17.73
CA ALA A 47 11.29 -4.21 -18.17
C ALA A 47 11.57 -4.28 -19.69
N SER A 48 11.43 -3.18 -20.40
CA SER A 48 11.71 -3.09 -21.84
C SER A 48 12.11 -1.68 -22.27
N LYS A 49 12.78 -1.59 -23.43
CA LYS A 49 13.07 -0.31 -24.13
C LYS A 49 11.86 0.25 -24.87
N TRP A 50 10.75 -0.47 -24.89
CA TRP A 50 9.48 -0.02 -25.43
C TRP A 50 8.34 -0.40 -24.50
N ALA A 51 7.41 0.53 -24.32
CA ALA A 51 6.19 0.29 -23.58
C ALA A 51 5.21 -0.54 -24.45
N SER A 52 4.43 -1.44 -23.83
CA SER A 52 3.21 -1.94 -24.48
C SER A 52 2.26 -0.76 -24.77
N SER A 53 1.37 -0.86 -25.76
CA SER A 53 0.42 0.21 -26.12
C SER A 53 -0.41 0.73 -24.93
N ASN A 54 -0.65 -0.15 -23.96
CA ASN A 54 -1.12 0.21 -22.63
C ASN A 54 -0.10 -0.32 -21.60
N PRO A 55 1.01 0.39 -21.33
CA PRO A 55 2.03 -0.06 -20.38
C PRO A 55 1.53 0.10 -18.95
N TYR A 56 0.53 0.95 -18.77
CA TYR A 56 -0.29 1.13 -17.57
C TYR A 56 -1.51 0.20 -17.56
N GLY A 57 -1.58 -0.74 -18.52
CA GLY A 57 -2.72 -1.58 -18.83
C GLY A 57 -2.97 -2.70 -17.84
N GLY A 58 -3.49 -2.30 -16.69
CA GLY A 58 -4.48 -3.02 -15.90
C GLY A 58 -5.61 -2.03 -15.60
N LYS A 59 -6.65 -2.46 -14.87
CA LYS A 59 -7.73 -1.60 -14.38
C LYS A 59 -7.16 -0.25 -13.92
N ARG A 60 -7.59 0.87 -14.52
CA ARG A 60 -7.33 2.20 -13.94
C ARG A 60 -8.18 2.31 -12.68
N TYR A 61 -7.54 2.19 -11.54
CA TYR A 61 -8.18 2.44 -10.26
C TYR A 61 -8.15 3.95 -10.06
N ALA A 62 -9.32 4.60 -10.16
CA ALA A 62 -9.45 6.02 -9.89
C ALA A 62 -8.86 6.31 -8.51
N THR A 63 -7.79 7.10 -8.45
CA THR A 63 -7.34 7.64 -7.17
C THR A 63 -8.24 8.81 -6.77
N PRO A 64 -8.34 9.12 -5.47
CA PRO A 64 -8.98 10.35 -5.01
C PRO A 64 -8.42 11.63 -5.66
N SER A 65 -7.22 11.58 -6.25
CA SER A 65 -6.62 12.69 -7.02
C SER A 65 -7.20 12.91 -8.42
N ASP A 66 -7.83 11.89 -8.99
CA ASP A 66 -8.34 11.86 -10.37
C ASP A 66 -9.87 12.08 -10.40
N ALA A 67 -10.50 11.99 -9.23
CA ALA A 67 -11.85 12.46 -8.98
C ALA A 67 -11.85 14.00 -9.00
N PRO A 68 -12.73 14.66 -9.80
CA PRO A 68 -12.96 16.10 -9.62
C PRO A 68 -13.38 16.35 -8.16
N PRO A 69 -13.04 17.52 -7.57
CA PRO A 69 -13.14 17.79 -6.14
C PRO A 69 -14.52 17.57 -5.49
N ASN A 70 -15.58 17.33 -6.29
CA ASN A 70 -16.96 17.10 -5.85
C ASN A 70 -17.56 15.73 -6.28
N SER A 71 -16.76 14.69 -6.57
CA SER A 71 -17.30 13.39 -7.03
C SER A 71 -17.49 12.32 -5.94
N PHE A 72 -17.19 12.64 -4.68
CA PHE A 72 -17.49 11.74 -3.57
C PHE A 72 -18.96 11.88 -3.17
N VAL A 73 -19.79 10.90 -3.54
CA VAL A 73 -21.19 10.79 -3.09
C VAL A 73 -21.25 9.71 -2.00
N PRO A 74 -21.55 10.08 -0.74
CA PRO A 74 -21.74 9.12 0.34
C PRO A 74 -22.81 8.08 -0.03
N GLY A 75 -22.49 6.79 0.13
CA GLY A 75 -23.44 5.69 -0.14
C GLY A 75 -23.44 5.15 -1.57
N SER A 76 -22.56 5.62 -2.47
CA SER A 76 -22.32 4.90 -3.72
C SER A 76 -21.67 3.55 -3.42
N PRO A 77 -22.17 2.42 -3.95
CA PRO A 77 -21.51 1.14 -3.78
C PRO A 77 -20.08 1.26 -4.35
N PRO A 78 -19.06 0.72 -3.66
CA PRO A 78 -17.72 0.69 -4.22
C PRO A 78 -17.85 0.01 -5.58
N ALA A 79 -17.33 0.63 -6.64
CA ALA A 79 -17.28 -0.01 -7.94
C ALA A 79 -16.59 -1.37 -7.73
N ILE A 80 -17.36 -2.46 -7.75
CA ILE A 80 -16.82 -3.80 -7.74
C ILE A 80 -16.15 -3.92 -9.10
N LEU A 81 -14.84 -3.63 -9.13
CA LEU A 81 -14.04 -3.66 -10.34
C LEU A 81 -13.82 -5.13 -10.72
N THR A 82 -14.82 -5.72 -11.38
CA THR A 82 -14.72 -7.05 -11.97
C THR A 82 -13.62 -7.07 -13.03
N PRO A 83 -12.72 -8.07 -13.02
CA PRO A 83 -11.74 -8.23 -14.09
C PRO A 83 -12.43 -8.54 -15.41
N VAL A 84 -12.12 -7.74 -16.44
CA VAL A 84 -12.43 -8.09 -17.83
C VAL A 84 -11.56 -9.29 -18.20
N ARG A 85 -12.21 -10.43 -18.39
CA ARG A 85 -11.61 -11.69 -18.83
C ARG A 85 -11.05 -11.50 -20.25
N GLY A 86 -9.74 -11.73 -20.44
CA GLY A 86 -9.19 -12.15 -21.73
C GLY A 86 -7.85 -11.53 -22.14
N SER A 87 -6.77 -12.31 -22.08
CA SER A 87 -6.02 -12.74 -23.27
C SER A 87 -5.06 -13.87 -22.89
N LYS A 88 -4.87 -14.84 -23.79
CA LYS A 88 -4.09 -16.07 -23.54
C LYS A 88 -2.57 -15.87 -23.57
N GLN A 89 -2.07 -14.63 -23.64
CA GLN A 89 -0.65 -14.32 -23.46
C GLN A 89 -0.48 -13.02 -22.67
N PRO A 90 -0.26 -13.11 -21.35
CA PRO A 90 -0.39 -11.97 -20.47
C PRO A 90 0.99 -11.34 -20.23
N LEU A 91 1.63 -10.82 -21.28
CA LEU A 91 2.94 -10.15 -21.18
C LEU A 91 2.78 -8.63 -21.25
N ARG A 92 3.12 -7.95 -20.15
CA ARG A 92 3.14 -6.49 -20.02
C ARG A 92 4.57 -5.97 -20.07
N ARG A 93 4.81 -4.89 -20.82
CA ARG A 93 6.14 -4.26 -20.94
C ARG A 93 6.10 -2.86 -20.37
N LEU A 94 6.91 -2.62 -19.34
CA LEU A 94 7.14 -1.30 -18.79
C LEU A 94 8.35 -0.69 -19.47
N PHE A 95 8.23 0.57 -19.88
CA PHE A 95 9.39 1.34 -20.33
C PHE A 95 10.26 1.66 -19.12
N ILE A 96 11.43 1.04 -19.06
CA ILE A 96 12.38 1.16 -17.97
C ILE A 96 13.75 1.44 -18.57
N THR A 97 14.26 2.63 -18.27
CA THR A 97 15.61 3.05 -18.57
C THR A 97 16.27 3.48 -17.26
N ASN A 98 17.56 3.19 -17.10
CA ASN A 98 18.36 3.61 -15.94
C ASN A 98 17.95 2.98 -14.59
N ASP A 99 17.53 1.72 -14.61
CA ASP A 99 17.38 0.91 -13.38
C ASP A 99 18.56 -0.04 -13.23
N GLU A 100 19.13 -0.12 -12.03
CA GLU A 100 20.15 -1.10 -11.69
C GLU A 100 19.47 -2.43 -11.33
N THR A 101 19.45 -3.35 -12.29
CA THR A 101 18.75 -4.62 -12.15
C THR A 101 19.40 -5.50 -11.09
N VAL A 102 18.60 -6.10 -10.22
CA VAL A 102 19.06 -6.99 -9.15
C VAL A 102 18.60 -8.43 -9.39
N THR A 103 19.22 -9.39 -8.71
CA THR A 103 18.76 -10.78 -8.71
C THR A 103 18.28 -11.17 -7.31
N VAL A 104 17.01 -11.56 -7.19
CA VAL A 104 16.40 -12.00 -5.94
C VAL A 104 15.89 -13.41 -6.12
N SER A 105 16.32 -14.34 -5.26
CA SER A 105 15.91 -15.75 -5.33
C SER A 105 16.07 -16.39 -6.73
N GLY A 106 17.15 -16.02 -7.43
CA GLY A 106 17.49 -16.50 -8.77
C GLY A 106 16.68 -15.88 -9.92
N ILE A 107 15.91 -14.81 -9.66
CA ILE A 107 15.13 -14.09 -10.67
C ILE A 107 15.70 -12.69 -10.83
N ARG A 108 16.07 -12.31 -12.05
CA ARG A 108 16.44 -10.93 -12.39
C ARG A 108 15.22 -10.03 -12.35
N THR A 109 15.31 -8.93 -11.63
CA THR A 109 14.19 -8.03 -11.38
C THR A 109 14.66 -6.59 -11.30
N THR A 110 13.73 -5.65 -11.41
CA THR A 110 14.00 -4.25 -11.15
C THR A 110 14.46 -4.02 -9.70
N SER A 111 15.21 -2.95 -9.46
CA SER A 111 15.60 -2.55 -8.10
C SER A 111 14.38 -2.40 -7.18
N LEU A 112 14.59 -2.48 -5.87
CA LEU A 112 13.50 -2.31 -4.91
C LEU A 112 12.82 -0.93 -5.06
N PHE A 113 13.62 0.14 -5.18
CA PHE A 113 13.12 1.49 -5.41
C PHE A 113 12.29 1.60 -6.69
N ARG A 114 12.75 1.00 -7.79
CA ARG A 114 11.98 0.97 -9.04
C ARG A 114 10.68 0.20 -8.88
N THR A 115 10.72 -0.91 -8.18
CA THR A 115 9.56 -1.76 -7.92
C THR A 115 8.50 -1.01 -7.10
N VAL A 116 8.92 -0.30 -6.04
CA VAL A 116 8.03 0.55 -5.23
C VAL A 116 7.44 1.68 -6.07
N PHE A 117 8.27 2.34 -6.88
CA PHE A 117 7.81 3.37 -7.80
C PHE A 117 6.74 2.83 -8.75
N ASP A 118 6.99 1.70 -9.39
CA ASP A 118 6.02 1.06 -10.28
C ASP A 118 4.75 0.63 -9.51
N ALA A 119 4.87 0.11 -8.27
CA ALA A 119 3.72 -0.24 -7.43
C ALA A 119 2.81 0.96 -7.19
N VAL A 120 3.41 2.12 -6.87
CA VAL A 120 2.67 3.37 -6.66
C VAL A 120 2.03 3.85 -7.96
N MET A 121 2.78 3.87 -9.07
CA MET A 121 2.28 4.41 -10.34
C MET A 121 1.23 3.52 -11.02
N LEU A 122 1.28 2.21 -10.79
CA LEU A 122 0.43 1.22 -11.45
C LEU A 122 -0.71 0.69 -10.58
N GLY A 123 -0.61 0.79 -9.25
CA GLY A 123 -1.53 0.20 -8.28
C GLY A 123 -2.71 1.11 -7.87
N THR A 124 -3.62 0.56 -7.05
CA THR A 124 -4.62 1.35 -6.32
C THR A 124 -3.95 2.16 -5.21
N PHE A 125 -4.71 3.07 -4.58
CA PHE A 125 -4.28 3.68 -3.32
C PHE A 125 -3.96 2.60 -2.27
N ASP A 126 -4.84 1.60 -2.12
CA ASP A 126 -4.74 0.53 -1.13
C ASP A 126 -3.48 -0.34 -1.33
N SER A 127 -3.25 -0.85 -2.55
CA SER A 127 -2.09 -1.70 -2.84
C SER A 127 -0.78 -0.90 -2.81
N ALA A 128 -0.83 0.37 -3.21
CA ALA A 128 0.34 1.24 -3.14
C ALA A 128 0.71 1.55 -1.68
N LEU A 129 -0.28 1.84 -0.82
CA LEU A 129 -0.07 2.10 0.60
C LEU A 129 0.49 0.85 1.31
N GLU A 130 -0.06 -0.33 1.01
CA GLU A 130 0.43 -1.61 1.50
C GLU A 130 1.91 -1.85 1.11
N CYS A 131 2.24 -1.67 -0.17
CA CYS A 131 3.62 -1.77 -0.65
C CYS A 131 4.54 -0.78 0.07
N VAL A 132 4.16 0.49 0.16
CA VAL A 132 5.01 1.53 0.78
C VAL A 132 5.19 1.30 2.27
N ASN A 133 4.13 0.98 3.03
CA ASN A 133 4.23 0.66 4.47
C ASN A 133 5.19 -0.49 4.72
N HIS A 134 5.11 -1.55 3.91
CA HIS A 134 6.03 -2.68 3.98
C HIS A 134 7.49 -2.23 3.86
N VAL A 135 7.80 -1.37 2.89
CA VAL A 135 9.19 -0.95 2.65
C VAL A 135 9.67 0.09 3.68
N LEU A 136 8.77 0.93 4.20
CA LEU A 136 9.11 1.80 5.33
C LEU A 136 9.51 0.97 6.56
N ARG A 137 8.85 -0.17 6.79
CA ARG A 137 9.18 -1.09 7.89
C ARG A 137 10.54 -1.78 7.72
N THR A 138 11.07 -1.87 6.49
CA THR A 138 12.44 -2.38 6.26
C THR A 138 13.53 -1.31 6.46
N GLY A 139 13.17 -0.09 6.88
CA GLY A 139 14.11 1.00 7.17
C GLY A 139 14.33 1.98 6.01
N ILE A 140 13.67 1.80 4.86
CA ILE A 140 13.70 2.81 3.79
C ILE A 140 12.88 4.02 4.23
N SER A 141 13.44 5.23 4.13
CA SER A 141 12.71 6.43 4.54
C SER A 141 11.78 6.96 3.45
N LYS A 142 10.76 7.72 3.86
CA LYS A 142 9.92 8.48 2.90
C LYS A 142 10.76 9.43 2.04
N GLN A 143 11.86 9.95 2.59
CA GLN A 143 12.75 10.87 1.89
C GLN A 143 13.52 10.15 0.77
N ASP A 144 13.99 8.93 1.01
CA ASP A 144 14.69 8.14 -0.02
C ASP A 144 13.78 7.87 -1.22
N LEU A 145 12.51 7.55 -0.95
CA LEU A 145 11.51 7.35 -2.01
C LEU A 145 11.26 8.62 -2.82
N ARG A 146 11.27 9.81 -2.19
CA ARG A 146 11.17 11.10 -2.89
C ARG A 146 12.40 11.40 -3.72
N ILE A 147 13.59 11.18 -3.19
CA ILE A 147 14.86 11.37 -3.91
C ILE A 147 14.86 10.49 -5.18
N TYR A 148 14.47 9.23 -5.05
CA TYR A 148 14.36 8.32 -6.18
C TYR A 148 13.36 8.81 -7.24
N CYS A 149 12.18 9.29 -6.82
CA CYS A 149 11.20 9.86 -7.75
C CYS A 149 11.75 11.09 -8.51
N ALA A 150 12.51 11.95 -7.81
CA ALA A 150 13.12 13.13 -8.40
C ALA A 150 14.21 12.76 -9.44
N GLN A 151 15.01 11.73 -9.17
CA GLN A 151 16.02 11.21 -10.11
C GLN A 151 15.39 10.68 -11.41
N LEU A 152 14.18 10.15 -11.35
CA LEU A 152 13.42 9.72 -12.52
C LEU A 152 12.71 10.87 -13.26
N HIS A 153 12.80 12.11 -12.75
CA HIS A 153 12.02 13.26 -13.22
C HIS A 153 10.52 12.97 -13.32
N ALA A 154 10.01 12.10 -12.43
CA ALA A 154 8.61 11.70 -12.41
C ALA A 154 7.75 12.77 -11.72
N ASN A 155 6.46 12.82 -12.05
CA ASN A 155 5.51 13.67 -11.34
C ASN A 155 5.36 13.17 -9.89
N PRO A 156 5.69 13.99 -8.87
CA PRO A 156 5.71 13.53 -7.49
C PRO A 156 4.31 13.37 -6.89
N ARG A 157 3.26 13.93 -7.50
CA ARG A 157 1.90 14.04 -6.93
C ARG A 157 1.39 12.71 -6.37
N ARG A 158 1.50 11.64 -7.15
CA ARG A 158 0.98 10.32 -6.74
C ARG A 158 1.79 9.71 -5.59
N MET A 159 3.12 9.83 -5.64
CA MET A 159 3.99 9.37 -4.57
C MET A 159 3.73 10.15 -3.28
N ASP A 160 3.65 11.47 -3.35
CA ASP A 160 3.38 12.32 -2.18
C ASP A 160 1.99 12.06 -1.57
N CYS A 161 0.97 11.77 -2.39
CA CYS A 161 -0.34 11.35 -1.90
C CYS A 161 -0.27 10.08 -1.04
N ILE A 162 0.54 9.09 -1.43
CA ILE A 162 0.75 7.86 -0.64
C ILE A 162 1.59 8.16 0.60
N LEU A 163 2.72 8.86 0.43
CA LEU A 163 3.64 9.17 1.52
C LEU A 163 3.03 10.04 2.63
N LYS A 164 1.98 10.82 2.32
CA LYS A 164 1.19 11.56 3.30
C LYS A 164 0.63 10.64 4.39
N TYR A 165 0.15 9.46 4.01
CA TYR A 165 -0.52 8.52 4.91
C TYR A 165 0.33 7.28 5.26
N ALA A 166 1.40 7.03 4.51
CA ALA A 166 2.25 5.87 4.74
C ALA A 166 2.88 5.90 6.15
N THR A 167 3.05 4.72 6.73
CA THR A 167 3.59 4.53 8.07
C THR A 167 4.30 3.19 8.18
N PRO A 168 5.46 3.11 8.87
CA PRO A 168 6.10 1.83 9.16
C PRO A 168 5.39 1.02 10.26
N LEU A 169 4.40 1.61 10.95
CA LEU A 169 3.72 0.99 12.09
C LEU A 169 2.71 -0.09 11.71
N ALA A 170 2.27 -0.14 10.44
CA ALA A 170 1.44 -1.24 9.97
C ALA A 170 2.28 -2.50 9.83
N GLU A 171 2.01 -3.51 10.66
CA GLU A 171 2.88 -4.69 10.78
C GLU A 171 2.71 -5.64 9.59
N ASN A 172 1.51 -5.66 9.00
CA ASN A 172 1.15 -6.55 7.90
C ASN A 172 0.28 -5.85 6.82
N GLY A 173 0.01 -6.60 5.74
CA GLY A 173 -0.81 -6.12 4.62
C GLY A 173 -2.27 -5.86 5.00
N GLY A 174 -2.82 -6.66 5.92
CA GLY A 174 -4.20 -6.49 6.42
C GLY A 174 -4.39 -5.17 7.16
N GLU A 175 -3.45 -4.79 8.03
CA GLU A 175 -3.46 -3.48 8.70
C GLU A 175 -3.33 -2.34 7.69
N SER A 176 -2.44 -2.47 6.72
CA SER A 176 -2.30 -1.48 5.64
C SER A 176 -3.59 -1.33 4.83
N MET A 177 -4.30 -2.43 4.55
CA MET A 177 -5.59 -2.40 3.86
C MET A 177 -6.69 -1.74 4.70
N VAL A 178 -6.75 -2.03 6.00
CA VAL A 178 -7.70 -1.38 6.92
C VAL A 178 -7.42 0.12 7.00
N LEU A 179 -6.15 0.52 7.16
CA LEU A 179 -5.75 1.92 7.14
C LEU A 179 -6.13 2.60 5.82
N ALA A 180 -5.88 1.95 4.68
CA ALA A 180 -6.28 2.46 3.37
C ALA A 180 -7.79 2.70 3.29
N ALA A 181 -8.60 1.76 3.79
CA ALA A 181 -10.05 1.91 3.84
C ALA A 181 -10.48 3.08 4.74
N ILE A 182 -9.92 3.21 5.94
CA ILE A 182 -10.18 4.33 6.85
C ILE A 182 -9.94 5.68 6.16
N ILE A 183 -8.78 5.83 5.50
CA ILE A 183 -8.42 7.06 4.78
C ILE A 183 -9.38 7.33 3.62
N ARG A 184 -9.66 6.29 2.82
CA ARG A 184 -10.47 6.37 1.60
C ARG A 184 -11.92 6.72 1.90
N GLU A 185 -12.47 6.24 3.01
CA GLU A 185 -13.83 6.56 3.46
C GLU A 185 -13.91 7.88 4.25
N GLY A 186 -12.77 8.54 4.50
CA GLY A 186 -12.73 9.85 5.16
C GLY A 186 -12.94 9.81 6.68
N PHE A 187 -12.75 8.66 7.31
CA PHE A 187 -12.75 8.56 8.77
C PHE A 187 -11.52 9.28 9.37
N ALA A 188 -11.61 9.63 10.66
CA ALA A 188 -10.47 10.13 11.40
C ALA A 188 -9.29 9.14 11.32
N ILE A 189 -8.06 9.65 11.20
CA ILE A 189 -6.87 8.79 11.11
C ILE A 189 -6.50 8.29 12.51
N PRO A 190 -6.44 6.96 12.75
CA PRO A 190 -6.07 6.41 14.05
C PRO A 190 -4.55 6.49 14.30
N GLU A 191 -4.19 6.38 15.57
CA GLU A 191 -2.85 5.98 15.98
C GLU A 191 -2.72 4.46 15.84
N LEU A 192 -1.66 4.01 15.18
CA LEU A 192 -1.42 2.58 14.99
C LEU A 192 -0.58 2.02 16.14
N GLN A 193 -0.83 0.76 16.48
CA GLN A 193 -0.05 0.01 17.46
C GLN A 193 0.04 0.73 18.82
N HIS A 194 -1.06 1.33 19.26
CA HIS A 194 -1.12 2.09 20.50
C HIS A 194 -1.06 1.14 21.70
N GLU A 195 -0.10 1.37 22.59
CA GLU A 195 0.07 0.59 23.81
C GLU A 195 -0.68 1.23 24.98
N PHE A 196 -1.39 0.40 25.72
CA PHE A 196 -2.04 0.76 26.97
C PHE A 196 -1.31 0.07 28.13
N THR A 197 -1.16 0.79 29.23
CA THR A 197 -0.63 0.22 30.48
C THR A 197 -1.51 -0.94 30.92
N ASN A 198 -0.88 -2.11 31.11
CA ASN A 198 -1.52 -3.25 31.73
C ASN A 198 -1.28 -3.20 33.25
N PHE A 199 -2.31 -2.83 34.02
CA PHE A 199 -2.19 -2.68 35.49
C PHE A 199 -1.96 -4.02 36.20
N GLU A 200 -2.43 -5.13 35.64
CA GLU A 200 -2.24 -6.47 36.21
C GLU A 200 -0.86 -7.05 35.89
N ASN A 201 -0.29 -6.66 34.75
CA ASN A 201 1.05 -7.05 34.34
C ASN A 201 1.77 -5.92 33.58
N PRO A 202 2.47 -5.02 34.29
CA PRO A 202 3.17 -3.90 33.67
C PRO A 202 4.27 -4.29 32.66
N SER A 203 4.74 -5.54 32.69
CA SER A 203 5.74 -6.04 31.73
C SER A 203 5.16 -6.52 30.40
N ALA A 204 3.82 -6.58 30.28
CA ALA A 204 3.10 -7.00 29.10
C ALA A 204 1.98 -6.00 28.78
N PRO A 205 2.31 -4.84 28.19
CA PRO A 205 1.31 -3.83 27.83
C PRO A 205 0.26 -4.41 26.87
N LEU A 206 -0.98 -3.93 26.99
CA LEU A 206 -2.03 -4.25 26.04
C LEU A 206 -1.82 -3.40 24.79
N ARG A 207 -2.11 -3.93 23.60
CA ARG A 207 -1.86 -3.21 22.34
C ARG A 207 -3.09 -3.28 21.44
N SER A 208 -3.47 -2.14 20.87
CA SER A 208 -4.49 -2.06 19.81
C SER A 208 -3.83 -1.70 18.49
N ASP A 209 -4.22 -2.40 17.42
CA ASP A 209 -3.73 -2.11 16.06
C ASP A 209 -4.14 -0.72 15.59
N PHE A 210 -5.35 -0.27 15.96
CA PHE A 210 -5.90 1.03 15.64
C PHE A 210 -6.53 1.67 16.88
N TYR A 211 -6.15 2.91 17.17
CA TYR A 211 -6.70 3.69 18.29
C TYR A 211 -7.12 5.08 17.84
N TRP A 212 -8.38 5.43 18.11
CA TRP A 212 -8.88 6.78 17.94
C TRP A 212 -8.86 7.49 19.28
N LYS A 213 -8.02 8.52 19.41
CA LYS A 213 -8.06 9.39 20.58
C LYS A 213 -9.44 10.06 20.65
N PRO A 214 -10.16 9.95 21.78
CA PRO A 214 -11.34 10.73 21.99
C PRO A 214 -10.97 12.22 21.87
N GLN A 215 -11.70 12.97 21.04
CA GLN A 215 -11.70 14.41 21.16
C GLN A 215 -12.42 14.73 22.47
N MET A 216 -11.65 14.94 23.54
CA MET A 216 -12.19 15.71 24.65
C MET A 216 -12.37 17.13 24.13
N GLU A 217 -13.60 17.50 23.78
CA GLU A 217 -13.96 18.90 23.91
C GLU A 217 -13.71 19.26 25.38
N GLU A 218 -12.93 20.30 25.65
CA GLU A 218 -12.89 20.94 26.96
C GLU A 218 -14.26 21.59 27.22
N SER A 219 -15.30 20.78 27.37
CA SER A 219 -16.51 21.18 28.07
C SER A 219 -16.15 21.13 29.55
N SER A 220 -15.90 22.31 30.11
CA SER A 220 -15.79 22.61 31.52
C SER A 220 -17.03 22.12 32.30
N CYS A 221 -17.15 20.81 32.53
CA CYS A 221 -18.20 20.23 33.36
C CYS A 221 -17.74 18.89 33.96
N TRP A 222 -16.63 18.92 34.69
CA TRP A 222 -16.41 18.03 35.84
C TRP A 222 -15.63 18.82 36.89
N ASN A 223 -16.30 19.78 37.54
CA ASN A 223 -15.82 20.27 38.82
C ASN A 223 -16.11 19.19 39.87
N SER A 224 -15.09 18.80 40.62
CA SER A 224 -15.07 17.74 41.63
C SER A 224 -15.98 18.00 42.86
N THR A 225 -17.02 18.84 42.74
CA THR A 225 -17.88 19.25 43.86
C THR A 225 -19.26 18.58 43.86
N ASP A 226 -19.65 17.87 42.79
CA ASP A 226 -21.01 17.29 42.67
C ASP A 226 -21.20 15.92 43.33
N LEU A 227 -20.16 15.32 43.94
CA LEU A 227 -20.30 14.07 44.71
C LEU A 227 -20.66 14.30 46.19
N ALA A 228 -20.81 15.54 46.66
CA ALA A 228 -21.08 15.83 48.07
C ALA A 228 -22.57 16.05 48.42
N ASN A 229 -23.47 16.24 47.45
CA ASN A 229 -24.86 16.67 47.73
C ASN A 229 -25.96 15.65 47.42
N THR A 230 -25.62 14.41 47.09
CA THR A 230 -26.63 13.34 46.83
C THR A 230 -26.69 12.29 47.95
N ALA A 231 -26.32 12.65 49.19
CA ALA A 231 -26.34 11.73 50.33
C ALA A 231 -27.13 12.21 51.56
N ILE A 232 -27.87 13.33 51.51
CA ILE A 232 -28.72 13.76 52.64
C ILE A 232 -30.07 14.28 52.14
N ARG A 233 -31.00 13.35 51.87
CA ARG A 233 -32.45 13.53 52.06
C ARG A 233 -33.05 12.18 52.46
N GLN A 234 -33.02 11.90 53.76
CA GLN A 234 -34.05 11.11 54.45
C GLN A 234 -34.97 12.10 55.16
#